data_AF-A0A1B9PFY0-F1
#
_entry.id   AF-A0A1B9PFY0-F1
#
_cell.length_a   1.000
_cell.length_b   1.000
_cell.length_c   1.000
_cell.angle_alpha   90.00
_cell.angle_beta   90.00
_cell.angle_gamma   90.00
#
_symmetry.space_group_name_H-M   'P 1'
#
loop_
_entity.id
_entity.type
_entity.pdbx_description
1 polymer ?
#
loop_
_entity_poly.entity_id
_entity_poly.type
_entity_poly.pdbx_seq_one_letter_code
_entity_poly.pdbx_strand_id
1 'polypeptide(L)'
;MKKINLLLSIAGISLLSACGGSDSGGSSNNDSSVPSSVSVANGIRTSELSAPEGFAFSTEREVTFNLSVANSQSERGFMSIYTEFNEGVVDYTSQIIVTPMNDQTVFESIITLPNHVDKVWIEVWYPSAIGSKISSSVDIVDNNVSAVL
;
A
#
# COMPACT_ATOMS: atom_id res chain seq x y z
N MET A 1 3.72 33.20 21.40
CA MET A 1 2.65 32.28 21.82
C MET A 1 1.33 33.01 21.80
N LYS A 2 0.46 32.73 20.82
CA LYS A 2 -0.87 33.33 20.70
C LYS A 2 -1.88 32.19 20.62
N LYS A 3 -2.70 32.07 21.66
CA LYS A 3 -3.86 31.16 21.77
C LYS A 3 -5.05 31.80 21.06
N ILE A 4 -5.97 31.00 20.51
CA ILE A 4 -7.40 31.25 20.17
C ILE A 4 -7.78 30.27 19.04
N ASN A 5 -8.91 29.57 18.96
CA ASN A 5 -9.93 29.04 19.87
C ASN A 5 -10.62 27.94 19.04
N LEU A 6 -10.76 26.71 19.57
CA LEU A 6 -11.45 25.60 18.89
C LEU A 6 -12.96 25.79 19.05
N LEU A 7 -13.72 25.91 17.96
CA LEU A 7 -15.18 25.84 17.98
C LEU A 7 -15.60 24.44 17.51
N LEU A 8 -16.00 23.59 18.47
CA LEU A 8 -16.71 22.34 18.22
C LEU A 8 -18.17 22.65 17.88
N SER A 9 -18.65 22.18 16.73
CA SER A 9 -20.08 22.12 16.41
C SER A 9 -20.48 20.64 16.29
N ILE A 10 -21.24 20.18 17.29
CA ILE A 10 -21.88 18.87 17.33
C ILE A 10 -23.35 19.07 16.97
N ALA A 11 -23.77 18.52 15.83
CA ALA A 11 -25.16 18.30 15.44
C ALA A 11 -25.15 17.20 14.36
N GLY A 12 -25.96 16.14 14.38
CA GLY A 12 -27.04 15.75 15.28
C GLY A 12 -27.36 14.26 15.06
N ILE A 13 -28.05 13.70 16.03
CA ILE A 13 -28.52 12.31 16.12
C ILE A 13 -29.67 12.11 15.12
N SER A 14 -29.61 11.03 14.33
CA SER A 14 -30.73 10.52 13.53
C SER A 14 -30.95 9.03 13.76
N LEU A 15 -31.82 8.77 14.75
CA LEU A 15 -32.96 7.85 14.76
C LEU A 15 -32.80 6.41 14.21
N LEU A 16 -32.89 5.47 15.16
CA LEU A 16 -33.22 4.07 15.00
C LEU A 16 -34.66 3.89 14.46
N SER A 17 -34.81 3.28 13.29
CA SER A 17 -36.01 2.56 12.83
C SER A 17 -35.66 1.06 12.90
N ALA A 18 -36.20 0.22 13.79
CA ALA A 18 -37.60 -0.11 14.12
C ALA A 18 -38.38 -0.71 12.94
N CYS A 19 -39.09 -1.81 13.23
CA CYS A 19 -39.98 -2.60 12.35
C CYS A 19 -39.22 -3.65 11.51
N GLY A 20 -39.44 -4.95 11.58
CA GLY A 20 -40.61 -5.80 11.89
C GLY A 20 -40.47 -7.00 10.93
N GLY A 21 -40.83 -8.25 11.19
CA GLY A 21 -41.73 -8.84 12.16
C GLY A 21 -41.63 -10.36 12.07
N SER A 22 -42.14 -11.01 13.12
CA SER A 22 -42.41 -12.44 13.22
C SER A 22 -43.79 -12.76 12.66
N ASP A 23 -43.95 -13.86 11.93
CA ASP A 23 -45.17 -14.69 11.89
C ASP A 23 -44.84 -16.04 11.23
N SER A 24 -44.88 -17.15 11.96
CA SER A 24 -46.04 -17.99 12.32
C SER A 24 -46.44 -18.94 11.18
N GLY A 25 -46.21 -20.23 11.41
CA GLY A 25 -46.46 -21.30 10.44
C GLY A 25 -47.93 -21.70 10.27
N GLY A 26 -48.16 -22.61 9.32
CA GLY A 26 -49.41 -23.34 9.22
C GLY A 26 -49.77 -23.83 7.82
N SER A 27 -49.48 -25.11 7.58
CA SER A 27 -50.26 -26.06 6.78
C SER A 27 -50.22 -26.04 5.25
N SER A 28 -49.55 -27.08 4.75
CA SER A 28 -50.02 -28.04 3.72
C SER A 28 -50.56 -27.47 2.42
N ASN A 29 -49.70 -27.44 1.40
CA ASN A 29 -50.08 -27.96 0.10
C ASN A 29 -48.93 -28.77 -0.50
N ASN A 30 -49.33 -29.94 -0.98
CA ASN A 30 -48.51 -30.99 -1.53
C ASN A 30 -48.06 -30.56 -2.93
N ASP A 31 -46.89 -29.96 -3.03
CA ASP A 31 -46.18 -29.84 -4.29
C ASP A 31 -44.74 -30.30 -4.07
N SER A 32 -44.50 -31.57 -4.36
CA SER A 32 -43.15 -32.14 -4.45
C SER A 32 -42.43 -31.47 -5.62
N SER A 33 -41.99 -30.24 -5.39
CA SER A 33 -40.87 -29.66 -6.09
C SER A 33 -39.65 -30.47 -5.66
N VAL A 34 -39.37 -31.52 -6.42
CA VAL A 34 -38.06 -32.15 -6.45
C VAL A 34 -37.06 -31.00 -6.55
N PRO A 35 -36.08 -30.86 -5.63
CA PRO A 35 -35.06 -29.85 -5.81
C PRO A 35 -34.45 -30.14 -7.17
N SER A 36 -34.57 -29.18 -8.11
CA SER A 36 -33.82 -29.24 -9.35
C SER A 36 -32.41 -29.61 -8.93
N SER A 37 -31.95 -30.78 -9.39
CA SER A 37 -30.59 -31.21 -9.18
C SER A 37 -29.74 -30.09 -9.72
N VAL A 38 -29.23 -29.25 -8.82
CA VAL A 38 -28.13 -28.36 -9.11
C VAL A 38 -27.10 -29.33 -9.63
N SER A 39 -26.83 -29.29 -10.92
CA SER A 39 -25.68 -29.98 -11.48
C SER A 39 -24.55 -29.56 -10.59
N VAL A 40 -24.08 -30.47 -9.74
CA VAL A 40 -22.88 -30.26 -8.96
C VAL A 40 -21.86 -30.00 -10.05
N ALA A 41 -21.53 -28.72 -10.27
CA ALA A 41 -20.39 -28.40 -11.08
C ALA A 41 -19.29 -29.23 -10.42
N ASN A 42 -18.76 -30.22 -11.15
CA ASN A 42 -17.62 -30.99 -10.70
C ASN A 42 -16.48 -29.98 -10.56
N GLY A 43 -16.46 -29.30 -9.42
CA GLY A 43 -15.42 -28.38 -9.04
C GLY A 43 -14.14 -29.20 -8.95
N ILE A 44 -13.06 -28.60 -9.43
CA ILE A 44 -11.73 -29.19 -9.32
C ILE A 44 -11.49 -29.49 -7.84
N ARG A 45 -11.13 -30.74 -7.53
CA ARG A 45 -10.80 -31.11 -6.15
C ARG A 45 -9.50 -30.41 -5.77
N THR A 46 -9.33 -30.01 -4.52
CA THR A 46 -8.05 -29.45 -4.05
C THR A 46 -6.87 -30.39 -4.28
N SER A 47 -7.11 -31.72 -4.32
CA SER A 47 -6.12 -32.74 -4.68
C SER A 47 -5.69 -32.72 -6.16
N GLU A 48 -6.44 -32.05 -7.02
CA GLU A 48 -6.19 -31.92 -8.46
C GLU A 48 -5.48 -30.59 -8.79
N LEU A 49 -5.23 -29.74 -7.79
CA LEU A 49 -4.45 -28.52 -7.95
C LEU A 49 -2.96 -28.87 -7.93
N SER A 50 -2.24 -28.55 -9.01
CA SER A 50 -0.78 -28.59 -9.06
C SER A 50 -0.24 -27.18 -9.17
N ALA A 51 0.89 -26.91 -8.51
CA ALA A 51 1.63 -25.68 -8.76
C ALA A 51 2.07 -25.66 -10.25
N PRO A 52 1.88 -24.52 -10.96
CA PRO A 52 2.41 -24.38 -12.32
C PRO A 52 3.92 -24.63 -12.37
N GLU A 53 4.40 -25.11 -13.51
CA GLU A 53 5.83 -25.18 -13.76
C GLU A 53 6.44 -23.77 -13.67
N GLY A 54 7.53 -23.62 -12.92
CA GLY A 54 8.13 -22.31 -12.64
C GLY A 54 7.48 -21.51 -11.50
N PHE A 55 6.50 -22.08 -10.79
CA PHE A 55 5.96 -21.47 -9.57
C PHE A 55 7.04 -21.41 -8.47
N ALA A 56 7.47 -20.19 -8.13
CA ALA A 56 8.42 -19.95 -7.05
C ALA A 56 7.69 -19.37 -5.83
N PHE A 57 7.89 -19.98 -4.67
CA PHE A 57 7.39 -19.47 -3.38
C PHE A 57 8.23 -18.30 -2.85
N SER A 58 9.08 -17.67 -3.68
CA SER A 58 9.87 -16.53 -3.21
C SER A 58 8.91 -15.44 -2.74
N THR A 59 9.09 -14.99 -1.50
CA THR A 59 8.32 -13.88 -0.92
C THR A 59 9.03 -12.55 -1.13
N GLU A 60 10.24 -12.58 -1.68
CA GLU A 60 11.12 -11.46 -1.88
C GLU A 60 11.79 -11.49 -3.26
N ARG A 61 12.30 -10.34 -3.68
CA ARG A 61 13.02 -10.13 -4.94
C ARG A 61 14.12 -9.10 -4.73
N GLU A 62 15.22 -9.26 -5.46
CA GLU A 62 16.24 -8.22 -5.55
C GLU A 62 15.74 -7.08 -6.42
N VAL A 63 15.89 -5.84 -5.95
CA VAL A 63 15.53 -4.63 -6.66
C VAL A 63 16.77 -3.74 -6.77
N THR A 64 17.07 -3.31 -7.99
CA THR A 64 18.19 -2.41 -8.27
C THR A 64 17.71 -0.96 -8.17
N PHE A 65 18.44 -0.15 -7.40
CA PHE A 65 18.20 1.27 -7.21
C PHE A 65 19.27 2.07 -7.95
N ASN A 66 18.85 3.04 -8.74
CA ASN A 66 19.71 4.04 -9.36
C ASN A 66 19.05 5.42 -9.19
N LEU A 67 19.47 6.17 -8.18
CA LEU A 67 18.84 7.41 -7.77
C LEU A 67 19.84 8.57 -7.82
N SER A 68 19.40 9.72 -8.33
CA SER A 68 20.17 10.96 -8.34
C SER A 68 19.29 12.15 -7.99
N VAL A 69 19.91 13.29 -7.68
CA VAL A 69 19.19 14.55 -7.45
C VAL A 69 19.66 15.57 -8.47
N ALA A 70 18.74 16.26 -9.14
CA ALA A 70 19.07 17.21 -10.20
C ALA A 70 19.69 18.50 -9.66
N ASN A 71 19.16 19.04 -8.55
CA ASN A 71 19.64 20.28 -7.96
C ASN A 71 19.57 20.22 -6.44
N SER A 72 20.73 20.27 -5.78
CA SER A 72 20.76 20.28 -4.32
C SER A 72 20.56 21.66 -3.74
N GLN A 73 19.83 21.70 -2.63
CA GLN A 73 19.56 22.94 -1.89
C GLN A 73 20.67 23.25 -0.88
N SER A 74 21.57 22.29 -0.63
CA SER A 74 22.75 22.41 0.24
C SER A 74 23.77 21.33 -0.14
N GLU A 75 25.05 21.54 0.19
CA GLU A 75 26.11 20.53 0.06
C GLU A 75 25.80 19.24 0.85
N ARG A 76 25.10 19.37 1.99
CA ARG A 76 24.73 18.25 2.85
C ARG A 76 23.23 17.99 2.75
N GLY A 77 22.87 16.86 2.17
CA GLY A 77 21.51 16.30 2.20
C GLY A 77 21.51 14.84 2.67
N PHE A 78 20.31 14.35 2.98
CA PHE A 78 20.05 12.96 3.35
C PHE A 78 18.90 12.42 2.53
N MET A 79 19.12 11.34 1.80
CA MET A 79 18.08 10.60 1.12
C MET A 79 17.57 9.47 2.00
N SER A 80 16.26 9.33 2.10
CA SER A 80 15.57 8.24 2.78
C SER A 80 14.62 7.52 1.82
N ILE A 81 14.57 6.19 1.90
CA ILE A 81 13.68 5.35 1.10
C ILE A 81 12.73 4.61 2.04
N TYR A 82 11.45 4.60 1.71
CA TYR A 82 10.37 4.01 2.49
C TYR A 82 9.53 3.08 1.62
N THR A 83 9.01 2.00 2.21
CA THR A 83 8.17 1.03 1.50
C THR A 83 6.67 1.22 1.73
N GLU A 84 6.28 1.89 2.82
CA GLU A 84 4.87 2.11 3.18
C GLU A 84 4.51 3.60 3.13
N PHE A 85 3.51 3.92 2.32
CA PHE A 85 2.97 5.27 2.21
C PHE A 85 1.55 5.22 1.65
N ASN A 86 0.71 6.20 2.01
CA ASN A 86 -0.66 6.31 1.54
C ASN A 86 -0.97 7.77 1.18
N GLU A 87 -1.41 8.02 -0.06
CA GLU A 87 -1.78 9.37 -0.54
C GLU A 87 -0.72 10.46 -0.24
N GLY A 88 0.56 10.08 -0.33
CA GLY A 88 1.70 10.97 -0.06
C GLY A 88 2.05 11.16 1.43
N VAL A 89 1.35 10.46 2.33
CA VAL A 89 1.70 10.35 3.74
C VAL A 89 2.54 9.10 3.94
N VAL A 90 3.79 9.30 4.34
CA VAL A 90 4.77 8.23 4.55
C VAL A 90 4.62 7.64 5.95
N ASP A 91 4.71 6.31 6.06
CA ASP A 91 5.01 5.68 7.35
C ASP A 91 6.53 5.68 7.56
N TYR A 92 7.01 6.58 8.41
CA TYR A 92 8.43 6.74 8.70
C TYR A 92 9.08 5.51 9.36
N THR A 93 8.29 4.55 9.87
CA THR A 93 8.81 3.28 10.41
C THR A 93 9.16 2.28 9.32
N SER A 94 8.69 2.48 8.08
CA SER A 94 9.00 1.66 6.90
C SER A 94 10.30 2.07 6.20
N GLN A 95 11.14 2.86 6.88
CA GLN A 95 12.40 3.32 6.33
C GLN A 95 13.38 2.16 6.18
N ILE A 96 13.85 1.92 4.96
CA ILE A 96 14.79 0.85 4.64
C ILE A 96 16.21 1.36 4.40
N ILE A 97 16.36 2.61 3.96
CA ILE A 97 17.65 3.24 3.67
C ILE A 97 17.64 4.68 4.16
N VAL A 98 18.78 5.09 4.72
CA VAL A 98 19.17 6.50 4.90
C VAL A 98 20.62 6.65 4.51
N THR A 99 20.90 7.58 3.59
CA THR A 99 22.26 7.84 3.12
C THR A 99 22.49 9.34 2.89
N PRO A 100 23.71 9.86 3.09
CA PRO A 100 24.07 11.18 2.56
C PRO A 100 23.82 11.25 1.05
N MET A 101 23.29 12.39 0.58
CA MET A 101 22.96 12.62 -0.82
C MET A 101 23.07 14.11 -1.17
N ASN A 102 23.59 14.42 -2.34
CA ASN A 102 23.50 15.72 -3.01
C ASN A 102 23.44 15.54 -4.54
N ASP A 103 23.60 16.62 -5.31
CA ASP A 103 23.50 16.66 -6.77
C ASP A 103 24.77 16.21 -7.49
N GLN A 104 25.81 15.86 -6.73
CA GLN A 104 27.06 15.29 -7.24
C GLN A 104 27.16 13.79 -6.96
N THR A 105 26.20 13.23 -6.21
CA THR A 105 26.17 11.82 -5.83
C THR A 105 25.10 11.06 -6.60
N VAL A 106 25.43 9.84 -6.99
CA VAL A 106 24.46 8.84 -7.46
C VAL A 106 24.41 7.73 -6.42
N PHE A 107 23.20 7.34 -6.01
CA PHE A 107 22.97 6.20 -5.15
C PHE A 107 22.67 4.98 -6.02
N GLU A 108 23.55 3.98 -5.91
CA GLU A 108 23.41 2.68 -6.58
C GLU A 108 23.43 1.57 -5.54
N SER A 109 22.41 0.71 -5.55
CA SER A 109 22.31 -0.40 -4.60
C SER A 109 21.40 -1.50 -5.12
N ILE A 110 21.61 -2.73 -4.64
CA ILE A 110 20.69 -3.85 -4.83
C ILE A 110 20.11 -4.18 -3.47
N ILE A 111 18.79 -4.14 -3.36
CA ILE A 111 18.06 -4.33 -2.09
C ILE A 111 17.02 -5.43 -2.28
N THR A 112 17.00 -6.39 -1.36
CA THR A 112 15.95 -7.41 -1.31
C THR A 112 14.69 -6.83 -0.69
N LEU A 113 13.59 -6.83 -1.45
CA LEU A 113 12.28 -6.32 -1.03
C LEU A 113 11.20 -7.41 -1.08
N PRO A 114 10.18 -7.34 -0.20
CA PRO A 114 9.01 -8.21 -0.32
C PRO A 114 8.27 -8.00 -1.65
N ASN A 115 7.68 -9.07 -2.18
CA ASN A 115 7.05 -9.06 -3.50
C ASN A 115 5.79 -8.19 -3.63
N HIS A 116 5.19 -7.74 -2.52
CA HIS A 116 4.04 -6.83 -2.55
C HIS A 116 4.44 -5.35 -2.67
N VAL A 117 5.73 -5.02 -2.52
CA VAL A 117 6.21 -3.64 -2.59
C VAL A 117 6.45 -3.28 -4.04
N ASP A 118 5.47 -2.63 -4.66
CA ASP A 118 5.53 -2.25 -6.08
C ASP A 118 5.90 -0.77 -6.30
N LYS A 119 5.96 0.00 -5.22
CA LYS A 119 6.40 1.40 -5.21
C LYS A 119 7.22 1.69 -3.97
N VAL A 120 8.07 2.70 -4.07
CA VAL A 120 8.80 3.26 -2.94
C VAL A 120 8.58 4.75 -2.85
N TRP A 121 8.65 5.28 -1.65
CA TRP A 121 8.69 6.72 -1.42
C TRP A 121 10.12 7.15 -1.13
N ILE A 122 10.58 8.19 -1.82
CA ILE A 122 11.93 8.72 -1.65
C ILE A 122 11.82 10.15 -1.16
N GLU A 123 12.55 10.48 -0.10
CA GLU A 123 12.67 11.84 0.41
C GLU A 123 14.13 12.27 0.46
N VAL A 124 14.42 13.48 0.00
CA VAL A 124 15.72 14.13 0.19
C VAL A 124 15.52 15.35 1.08
N TRP A 125 16.16 15.35 2.24
CA TRP A 125 16.11 16.43 3.21
C TRP A 125 17.46 17.13 3.34
N TYR A 126 17.42 18.46 3.31
CA TYR A 126 18.59 19.33 3.47
C TYR A 126 18.51 20.08 4.82
N PRO A 127 19.29 19.68 5.85
CA PRO A 127 19.19 20.27 7.19
C PRO A 127 19.45 21.78 7.22
N SER A 128 20.33 22.26 6.35
CA SER A 128 20.74 23.65 6.27
C SER A 128 19.78 24.52 5.43
N ALA A 129 18.84 23.91 4.70
CA ALA A 129 17.84 24.58 3.88
C ALA A 129 16.44 24.28 4.45
N ILE A 130 16.01 25.11 5.41
CA ILE A 130 14.72 24.92 6.11
C ILE A 130 13.57 24.93 5.10
N GLY A 131 12.72 23.90 5.17
CA GLY A 131 11.53 23.76 4.32
C GLY A 131 11.78 23.10 2.95
N SER A 132 13.02 22.75 2.64
CA SER A 132 13.38 22.16 1.35
C SER A 132 13.46 20.63 1.46
N LYS A 133 12.30 19.97 1.41
CA LYS A 133 12.20 18.53 1.21
C LYS A 133 11.80 18.27 -0.23
N ILE A 134 12.57 17.44 -0.92
CA ILE A 134 12.17 16.87 -2.21
C ILE A 134 11.60 15.49 -1.91
N SER A 135 10.44 15.16 -2.47
CA SER A 135 9.83 13.85 -2.26
C SER A 135 9.16 13.35 -3.52
N SER A 136 9.28 12.05 -3.80
CA SER A 136 8.66 11.41 -4.95
C SER A 136 8.25 9.98 -4.62
N SER A 137 7.12 9.56 -5.19
CA SER A 137 6.73 8.15 -5.27
C SER A 137 7.29 7.59 -6.58
N VAL A 138 8.03 6.49 -6.52
CA VAL A 138 8.64 5.86 -7.69
C VAL A 138 8.21 4.40 -7.78
N ASP A 139 7.77 4.00 -8.97
CA ASP A 139 7.35 2.63 -9.25
C ASP A 139 8.56 1.71 -9.39
N ILE A 140 8.44 0.47 -8.93
CA ILE A 140 9.39 -0.60 -9.21
C ILE A 140 8.96 -1.28 -10.50
N VAL A 141 9.72 -1.10 -11.57
CA VAL A 141 9.45 -1.67 -12.88
C VAL A 141 10.56 -2.66 -13.22
N ASP A 142 10.20 -3.90 -13.51
CA ASP A 142 11.15 -4.97 -13.85
C ASP A 142 12.32 -5.06 -12.84
N ASN A 143 12.00 -5.01 -11.53
CA ASN A 143 12.97 -5.02 -10.43
C ASN A 143 13.96 -3.84 -10.44
N ASN A 144 13.59 -2.71 -11.04
CA ASN A 144 14.41 -1.50 -11.08
C ASN A 144 13.63 -0.29 -10.53
N VAL A 145 14.34 0.53 -9.76
CA VAL A 145 13.92 1.87 -9.34
C VAL A 145 14.93 2.85 -9.91
N SER A 146 14.50 3.69 -10.84
CA SER A 146 15.33 4.75 -11.40
C SER A 146 14.59 6.08 -11.36
N ALA A 147 15.23 7.08 -10.77
CA ALA A 147 14.67 8.42 -10.68
C ALA A 147 15.76 9.50 -10.56
N VAL A 148 15.46 10.67 -11.12
CA VAL A 148 16.15 11.91 -10.84
C VAL A 148 15.18 12.79 -10.05
N LEU A 149 15.54 13.12 -8.82
CA LEU A 149 14.74 13.91 -7.87
C LEU A 149 15.00 15.41 -7.98
#